data_AF-A0A5E4IAF9-F1
#
_entry.id   AF-A0A5E4IAF9-F1
#
_cell.length_a   1.000
_cell.length_b   1.000
_cell.length_c   1.000
_cell.angle_alpha   90.00
_cell.angle_beta   90.00
_cell.angle_gamma   90.00
#
_symmetry.space_group_name_H-M   'P 1'
#
loop_
_entity.id
_entity.type
_entity.pdbx_description
1 polymer ?
#
loop_
_entity_poly.entity_id
_entity_poly.type
_entity_poly.pdbx_seq_one_letter_code
_entity_poly.pdbx_strand_id
1 'polypeptide(L)'
;MEELVWKLRITVLWIILAAGCSGTQILYILAPGVINNIIAGKFEGMEINTGFLIVFSLFWLIPLTMAFLTLVLKERTNRYTNAALGLFFGIYLIFSIVLPLSMGQEFSGHLLLEAVGVIIAFLIVWHAWKWPKLNT
;
A
#
# COMPACT_ATOMS: atom_id res chain seq x y z
N MET A 1 11.88 -24.11 8.91
CA MET A 1 10.55 -23.66 9.40
C MET A 1 10.54 -22.18 9.74
N GLU A 2 11.49 -21.65 10.50
CA GLU A 2 11.54 -20.23 10.87
C GLU A 2 11.59 -19.25 9.69
N GLU A 3 12.40 -19.54 8.66
CA GLU A 3 12.48 -18.71 7.46
C GLU A 3 11.12 -18.62 6.74
N LEU A 4 10.43 -19.75 6.59
CA LEU A 4 9.12 -19.79 5.95
C LEU A 4 8.08 -18.99 6.74
N VAL A 5 8.07 -19.12 8.08
CA VAL A 5 7.20 -18.32 8.95
C VAL A 5 7.48 -16.83 8.78
N TRP A 6 8.74 -16.43 8.64
CA TRP A 6 9.11 -15.04 8.43
C TRP A 6 8.64 -14.50 7.08
N LYS A 7 8.84 -15.27 6.01
CA LYS A 7 8.31 -14.98 4.68
C LYS A 7 6.79 -14.81 4.71
N LEU A 8 6.08 -15.73 5.37
CA LEU A 8 4.63 -15.69 5.49
C LEU A 8 4.13 -14.43 6.21
N ARG A 9 4.83 -13.95 7.25
CA ARG A 9 4.47 -12.68 7.92
C ARG A 9 4.47 -11.52 6.93
N ILE A 10 5.54 -11.37 6.14
CA ILE A 10 5.66 -10.30 5.14
C ILE A 10 4.63 -10.48 4.02
N THR A 11 4.42 -11.70 3.53
CA THR A 11 3.39 -12.03 2.54
C THR A 11 2.00 -11.60 3.01
N VAL A 12 1.63 -11.92 4.25
CA VAL A 12 0.34 -11.54 4.83
C VAL A 12 0.21 -10.02 4.93
N LEU A 13 1.28 -9.31 5.33
CA LEU A 13 1.27 -7.84 5.39
C LEU A 13 1.00 -7.21 4.01
N TRP A 14 1.57 -7.75 2.92
CA TRP A 14 1.27 -7.26 1.57
C TRP A 14 -0.19 -7.50 1.16
N ILE A 15 -0.76 -8.65 1.51
CA ILE A 15 -2.18 -8.95 1.24
C ILE A 15 -3.07 -7.99 2.02
N ILE A 16 -2.77 -7.76 3.31
CA ILE A 16 -3.48 -6.78 4.13
C ILE A 16 -3.38 -5.38 3.51
N LEU A 17 -2.20 -4.99 3.00
CA LEU A 17 -2.03 -3.69 2.35
C LEU A 17 -2.90 -3.56 1.09
N ALA A 18 -2.92 -4.55 0.21
CA ALA A 18 -3.79 -4.54 -0.97
C ALA A 18 -5.29 -4.51 -0.62
N ALA A 19 -5.70 -5.28 0.39
CA ALA A 19 -7.08 -5.26 0.89
C ALA A 19 -7.42 -3.88 1.49
N GLY A 20 -6.50 -3.30 2.27
CA GLY A 20 -6.61 -1.95 2.84
C GLY A 20 -6.77 -0.89 1.76
N CYS A 21 -5.92 -0.89 0.72
CA CYS A 21 -6.05 0.02 -0.43
C CYS A 21 -7.44 -0.10 -1.08
N SER A 22 -7.97 -1.32 -1.24
CA SER A 22 -9.32 -1.52 -1.78
C SER A 22 -10.41 -0.92 -0.88
N GLY A 23 -10.31 -1.15 0.44
CA GLY A 23 -11.23 -0.58 1.42
C GLY A 23 -11.19 0.94 1.47
N THR A 24 -9.99 1.54 1.42
CA THR A 24 -9.79 3.00 1.35
C THR A 24 -10.53 3.57 0.14
N GLN A 25 -10.36 2.97 -1.04
CA GLN A 25 -10.99 3.46 -2.26
C GLN A 25 -12.51 3.36 -2.21
N ILE A 26 -13.06 2.26 -1.68
CA ILE A 26 -14.52 2.12 -1.49
C ILE A 26 -15.04 3.23 -0.57
N LEU A 27 -14.40 3.46 0.58
CA LEU A 27 -14.83 4.49 1.52
C LEU A 27 -14.65 5.91 0.96
N TYR A 28 -13.60 6.14 0.18
CA TYR A 28 -13.34 7.43 -0.46
C TYR A 28 -14.40 7.77 -1.52
N ILE A 29 -14.78 6.80 -2.35
CA ILE A 29 -15.85 6.98 -3.36
C ILE A 29 -17.18 7.37 -2.68
N LEU A 30 -17.46 6.84 -1.49
CA LEU A 30 -18.67 7.17 -0.73
C LEU A 30 -18.61 8.56 -0.06
N ALA A 31 -17.47 9.25 -0.08
CA ALA A 31 -17.37 10.60 0.48
C ALA A 31 -18.17 11.62 -0.35
N PRO A 32 -18.75 12.66 0.29
CA PRO A 32 -19.57 13.65 -0.41
C PRO A 32 -18.85 14.30 -1.60
N GLY A 33 -19.53 14.34 -2.75
CA GLY A 33 -19.01 14.98 -3.97
C GLY A 33 -18.06 14.14 -4.82
N VAL A 34 -17.47 13.06 -4.29
CA VAL A 34 -16.50 12.23 -5.03
C VAL A 34 -17.14 11.51 -6.22
N ILE A 35 -18.33 10.91 -6.06
CA ILE A 35 -19.05 10.26 -7.18
C ILE A 35 -19.32 11.25 -8.32
N ASN A 36 -19.72 12.48 -8.00
CA ASN A 36 -20.00 13.50 -9.03
C ASN A 36 -18.74 13.87 -9.80
N ASN A 37 -17.59 13.97 -9.12
CA ASN A 37 -16.30 14.18 -9.79
C ASN A 37 -15.95 13.01 -10.72
N ILE A 38 -16.16 11.78 -10.27
CA ILE A 38 -15.91 10.57 -11.08
C ILE A 38 -16.79 10.55 -12.33
N ILE A 39 -18.08 10.88 -12.21
CA ILE A 39 -19.00 11.00 -13.35
C ILE A 39 -18.52 12.10 -14.31
N ALA A 40 -17.96 13.18 -13.79
CA ALA A 40 -17.34 14.24 -14.60
C ALA A 40 -15.95 13.86 -15.17
N GLY A 41 -15.53 12.60 -15.03
CA GLY A 41 -14.26 12.10 -15.54
C GLY A 41 -13.04 12.52 -14.72
N LYS A 42 -13.22 12.86 -13.44
CA LYS A 42 -12.14 13.31 -12.55
C LYS A 42 -12.06 12.49 -11.26
N PHE A 43 -10.84 12.20 -10.83
CA PHE A 43 -10.55 11.55 -9.55
C PHE A 43 -9.43 12.33 -8.85
N GLU A 44 -9.68 12.83 -7.63
CA GLU A 44 -8.72 13.68 -6.90
C GLU A 44 -8.18 14.86 -7.72
N GLY A 45 -9.03 15.46 -8.57
CA GLY A 45 -8.66 16.57 -9.44
C GLY A 45 -7.87 16.17 -10.69
N MET A 46 -7.47 14.90 -10.84
CA MET A 46 -6.85 14.36 -12.04
C MET A 46 -7.89 13.85 -13.04
N GLU A 47 -7.59 13.93 -14.34
CA GLU A 47 -8.43 13.34 -15.37
C GLU A 47 -8.32 11.82 -15.39
N ILE A 48 -9.47 11.15 -15.42
CA ILE A 48 -9.54 9.70 -15.58
C ILE A 48 -9.30 9.38 -17.06
N ASN A 49 -8.08 8.98 -17.37
CA ASN A 49 -7.68 8.49 -18.70
C ASN A 49 -7.00 7.12 -18.59
N THR A 50 -6.63 6.52 -19.74
CA THR A 50 -5.99 5.19 -19.78
C THR A 50 -4.71 5.13 -18.94
N GLY A 51 -3.87 6.17 -18.99
CA GLY A 51 -2.63 6.23 -18.23
C GLY A 51 -2.89 6.28 -16.72
N PHE A 52 -3.86 7.08 -16.30
CA PHE A 52 -4.32 7.16 -14.91
C PHE A 52 -4.74 5.78 -14.38
N LEU A 53 -5.57 5.05 -15.13
CA LEU A 53 -6.05 3.72 -14.72
C LEU A 53 -4.92 2.69 -14.62
N ILE A 54 -3.94 2.73 -15.54
CA ILE A 54 -2.77 1.85 -15.49
C ILE A 54 -1.95 2.13 -14.23
N VAL A 55 -1.65 3.40 -13.94
CA VAL A 55 -0.88 3.77 -12.74
C VAL A 55 -1.64 3.37 -11.48
N PHE A 56 -2.94 3.63 -11.40
CA PHE A 56 -3.75 3.23 -10.26
C PHE A 56 -3.78 1.71 -10.04
N SER A 57 -3.82 0.92 -11.12
CA SER A 57 -3.79 -0.55 -11.01
C SER A 57 -2.53 -1.08 -10.30
N LEU A 58 -1.42 -0.33 -10.32
CA LEU A 58 -0.18 -0.72 -9.67
C LEU A 58 -0.30 -0.82 -8.14
N PHE A 59 -1.24 -0.09 -7.54
CA PHE A 59 -1.52 -0.17 -6.10
C PHE A 59 -2.13 -1.52 -5.68
N TRP A 60 -2.61 -2.33 -6.62
CA TRP A 60 -2.98 -3.73 -6.39
C TRP A 60 -1.92 -4.69 -6.91
N LEU A 61 -1.41 -4.45 -8.11
CA LEU A 61 -0.45 -5.36 -8.75
C LEU A 61 0.84 -5.48 -7.95
N ILE A 62 1.39 -4.37 -7.44
CA ILE A 62 2.65 -4.40 -6.70
C ILE A 62 2.49 -5.18 -5.38
N PRO A 63 1.52 -4.88 -4.49
CA PRO A 63 1.36 -5.66 -3.26
C PRO A 63 1.08 -7.14 -3.50
N LEU A 64 0.17 -7.48 -4.42
CA LEU A 64 -0.19 -8.88 -4.68
C LEU A 64 0.98 -9.65 -5.29
N THR A 65 1.74 -9.03 -6.19
CA THR A 65 2.97 -9.63 -6.75
C THR A 65 4.01 -9.81 -5.65
N MET A 66 4.20 -8.81 -4.78
CA MET A 66 5.14 -8.90 -3.67
C MET A 66 4.76 -9.95 -2.63
N ALA A 67 3.48 -10.18 -2.40
CA ALA A 67 3.00 -11.26 -1.55
C ALA A 67 3.54 -12.63 -2.03
N PHE A 68 3.50 -12.88 -3.34
CA PHE A 68 4.07 -14.08 -3.95
C PHE A 68 5.61 -14.05 -4.01
N LEU A 69 6.20 -12.95 -4.50
CA LEU A 69 7.65 -12.81 -4.65
C LEU A 69 8.39 -12.98 -3.32
N THR A 70 7.80 -12.56 -2.20
CA THR A 70 8.37 -12.75 -0.87
C THR A 70 8.61 -14.23 -0.53
N LEU A 71 7.82 -15.15 -1.10
CA LEU A 71 7.99 -16.59 -0.88
C LEU A 71 9.13 -17.19 -1.71
N VAL A 72 9.32 -16.68 -2.94
CA VAL A 72 10.22 -17.29 -3.94
C VAL A 72 11.58 -16.60 -4.06
N LEU A 73 11.70 -15.32 -3.68
CA LEU A 73 12.95 -14.57 -3.78
C LEU A 73 13.99 -15.05 -2.75
N LYS A 74 15.26 -15.02 -3.17
CA LYS A 74 16.43 -15.25 -2.30
C LYS A 74 16.55 -14.14 -1.25
N GLU A 75 17.09 -14.47 -0.08
CA GLU A 75 17.12 -13.59 1.10
C GLU A 75 17.56 -12.16 0.79
N ARG A 76 18.72 -11.98 0.12
CA ARG A 76 19.27 -10.65 -0.16
C ARG A 76 18.30 -9.80 -1.00
N THR A 77 17.84 -10.32 -2.13
CA THR A 77 16.89 -9.60 -3.00
C THR A 77 15.57 -9.34 -2.29
N ASN A 78 15.06 -10.35 -1.59
CA ASN A 78 13.80 -10.27 -0.85
C ASN A 78 13.83 -9.14 0.19
N ARG A 79 14.92 -9.03 0.94
CA ARG A 79 15.16 -7.97 1.94
C ARG A 79 15.12 -6.58 1.32
N TYR A 80 15.91 -6.33 0.27
CA TYR A 80 15.98 -5.00 -0.34
C TYR A 80 14.68 -4.62 -1.05
N THR A 81 14.06 -5.54 -1.80
CA THR A 81 12.82 -5.26 -2.52
C THR A 81 11.67 -4.95 -1.56
N ASN A 82 11.51 -5.71 -0.48
CA ASN A 82 10.49 -5.43 0.54
C ASN A 82 10.72 -4.12 1.27
N ALA A 83 11.97 -3.82 1.66
CA ALA A 83 12.30 -2.56 2.32
C ALA A 83 12.03 -1.36 1.40
N ALA A 84 12.45 -1.42 0.13
CA ALA A 84 12.26 -0.33 -0.82
C ALA A 84 10.78 -0.08 -1.12
N LEU A 85 10.02 -1.13 -1.46
CA LEU A 85 8.60 -0.99 -1.80
C LEU A 85 7.75 -0.68 -0.56
N GLY A 86 8.04 -1.29 0.59
CA GLY A 86 7.37 -0.95 1.85
C GLY A 86 7.58 0.52 2.22
N LEU A 87 8.78 1.05 2.02
CA LEU A 87 9.06 2.47 2.26
C LEU A 87 8.32 3.37 1.26
N PHE A 88 8.29 3.01 -0.02
CA PHE A 88 7.54 3.73 -1.05
C PHE A 88 6.05 3.84 -0.70
N PHE A 89 5.41 2.71 -0.37
CA PHE A 89 3.99 2.70 0.02
C PHE A 89 3.75 3.46 1.32
N GLY A 90 4.63 3.34 2.32
CA GLY A 90 4.52 4.07 3.57
C GLY A 90 4.57 5.58 3.36
N ILE A 91 5.52 6.07 2.56
CA ILE A 91 5.64 7.49 2.21
C ILE A 91 4.41 7.96 1.42
N TYR A 92 4.00 7.20 0.40
CA TYR A 92 2.82 7.52 -0.40
C TYR A 92 1.56 7.67 0.48
N LEU A 93 1.30 6.71 1.36
CA LEU A 93 0.15 6.75 2.25
C LEU A 93 0.22 7.91 3.24
N ILE A 94 1.41 8.27 3.74
CA ILE A 94 1.57 9.49 4.56
C ILE A 94 1.17 10.73 3.74
N PHE A 95 1.62 10.84 2.49
CA PHE A 95 1.22 11.96 1.63
C PHE A 95 -0.29 11.98 1.37
N SER A 96 -0.89 10.81 1.14
CA SER A 96 -2.34 10.63 0.94
C SER A 96 -3.15 11.12 2.13
N ILE A 97 -2.62 11.01 3.35
CA ILE A 97 -3.26 11.49 4.57
C ILE A 97 -2.99 12.99 4.80
N VAL A 98 -1.73 13.41 4.68
CA VAL A 98 -1.31 14.77 5.07
C VAL A 98 -1.87 15.82 4.12
N LEU A 99 -1.94 15.53 2.82
CA LEU A 99 -2.36 16.51 1.82
C LEU A 99 -3.84 16.92 1.96
N PRO A 100 -4.81 16.00 2.10
CA PRO A 100 -6.20 16.39 2.32
C PRO A 100 -6.42 17.08 3.67
N LEU A 101 -5.76 16.60 4.74
CA LEU A 101 -5.86 17.23 6.06
C LEU A 101 -5.30 18.66 6.07
N SER A 102 -4.22 18.93 5.34
CA SER A 102 -3.67 20.28 5.22
C SER A 102 -4.56 21.23 4.41
N MET A 103 -5.44 20.68 3.56
CA MET A 103 -6.47 21.40 2.82
C MET A 103 -7.78 21.55 3.60
N GLY A 104 -7.82 21.15 4.87
CA GLY A 104 -8.98 21.31 5.76
C GLY A 104 -10.02 20.19 5.63
N GLN A 105 -9.69 19.07 4.98
CA GLN A 105 -10.57 17.90 4.99
C GLN A 105 -10.62 17.31 6.41
N GLU A 106 -11.80 16.89 6.84
CA GLU A 106 -11.97 16.19 8.12
C GLU A 106 -11.42 14.76 8.05
N PHE A 107 -10.92 14.28 9.19
CA PHE A 107 -10.49 12.89 9.32
C PHE A 107 -11.69 11.94 9.21
N SER A 108 -11.63 10.99 8.27
CA SER A 108 -12.75 10.10 7.96
C SER A 108 -12.31 8.65 7.76
N GLY A 109 -13.25 7.76 7.46
CA GLY A 109 -13.00 6.30 7.41
C GLY A 109 -11.91 5.87 6.43
N HIS A 110 -11.79 6.52 5.26
CA HIS A 110 -10.73 6.18 4.30
C HIS A 110 -9.34 6.58 4.83
N LEU A 111 -9.22 7.74 5.48
CA LEU A 111 -7.97 8.21 6.12
C LEU A 111 -7.54 7.31 7.29
N LEU A 112 -8.50 6.71 8.01
CA LEU A 112 -8.21 5.72 9.03
C LEU A 112 -7.59 4.45 8.44
N LEU A 113 -8.13 3.94 7.34
CA LEU A 113 -7.57 2.77 6.65
C LEU A 113 -6.18 3.06 6.09
N GLU A 114 -5.95 4.26 5.56
CA GLU A 114 -4.62 4.69 5.12
C GLU A 114 -3.64 4.76 6.28
N ALA A 115 -4.05 5.29 7.44
CA ALA A 115 -3.19 5.37 8.62
C ALA A 115 -2.78 3.96 9.11
N VAL A 116 -3.69 2.99 9.08
CA VAL A 116 -3.36 1.58 9.31
C VAL A 116 -2.42 1.06 8.22
N GLY A 117 -2.66 1.40 6.96
CA GLY A 117 -1.79 1.07 5.84
C GLY A 117 -0.36 1.57 6.01
N VAL A 118 -0.15 2.77 6.56
CA VAL A 118 1.18 3.31 6.90
C VAL A 118 1.89 2.38 7.90
N ILE A 119 1.19 1.95 8.96
CA ILE A 119 1.74 1.02 9.96
C ILE A 119 2.12 -0.31 9.29
N ILE A 120 1.25 -0.87 8.46
CA ILE A 120 1.51 -2.11 7.72
C ILE A 120 2.73 -1.98 6.81
N ALA A 121 2.84 -0.87 6.08
CA ALA A 121 3.97 -0.59 5.19
C ALA A 121 5.30 -0.53 5.96
N PHE A 122 5.34 0.15 7.12
CA PHE A 122 6.54 0.17 7.95
C PHE A 122 6.83 -1.17 8.64
N LEU A 123 5.79 -1.96 8.97
CA LEU A 123 5.99 -3.34 9.44
C LEU A 123 6.64 -4.22 8.36
N ILE A 124 6.31 -4.04 7.08
CA ILE A 124 7.00 -4.72 5.97
C ILE A 124 8.48 -4.35 5.97
N VAL A 125 8.80 -3.05 6.04
CA VAL A 125 10.19 -2.57 6.08
C VAL A 125 10.93 -3.14 7.30
N TRP A 126 10.31 -3.10 8.47
CA TRP A 126 10.88 -3.62 9.71
C TRP A 126 11.18 -5.12 9.61
N HIS A 127 10.22 -5.91 9.13
CA HIS A 127 10.40 -7.36 8.98
C HIS A 127 11.42 -7.69 7.90
N ALA A 128 11.53 -6.89 6.84
CA ALA A 128 12.57 -7.06 5.84
C ALA A 128 13.97 -6.94 6.48
N TRP A 129 14.20 -5.95 7.35
CA TRP A 129 15.50 -5.73 7.98
C TRP A 129 15.82 -6.66 9.17
N LYS A 130 14.82 -6.97 10.00
CA LYS A 130 14.95 -7.88 11.16
C LYS A 130 15.12 -9.34 10.78
N TRP A 131 15.03 -9.66 9.49
CA TRP A 131 15.26 -11.00 8.96
C TRP A 131 16.60 -11.58 9.48
N PRO A 132 16.60 -12.76 10.15
CA PRO A 132 17.81 -13.40 10.65
C PRO A 132 18.75 -13.71 9.50
N LYS A 133 19.96 -13.14 9.49
CA LYS A 133 20.97 -13.47 8.48
C LYS A 133 21.22 -14.97 8.60
N LEU A 134 20.81 -15.75 7.60
CA LEU A 134 21.23 -17.15 7.52
C LEU A 134 22.72 -17.07 7.17
N ASN A 135 23.56 -17.39 8.15
CA ASN A 135 24.98 -17.62 7.90
C ASN A 135 25.06 -18.86 6.99
N THR A 136 25.09 -18.63 5.68
CA THR A 136 25.48 -19.64 4.69
C THR A 136 26.96 -19.94 4.81
#